data_AF-A0A6C0IQ51-F1
#
_entry.id   AF-A0A6C0IQ51-F1
#
_cell.length_a   1.000
_cell.length_b   1.000
_cell.length_c   1.000
_cell.angle_alpha   90.00
_cell.angle_beta   90.00
_cell.angle_gamma   90.00
#
_symmetry.space_group_name_H-M   'P 1'
#
loop_
_entity.id
_entity.type
_entity.pdbx_description
1 polymer ?
#
loop_
_entity_poly.entity_id
_entity_poly.type
_entity_poly.pdbx_seq_one_letter_code
_entity_poly.pdbx_strand_id
1 'polypeptide(L)'
;MSNYKETLNYSYLNIAFKVLVIVAFVLFIIFFFKIDIFNLNFFKPKNNKDKKYIHKDYYVNRNLVNAISKSNYSDKKLNDFYIKTAFNCCNVSDGTSNVERLKTIISQGFRCLDFKLIYKNDTLHIENQPKNETFYNALEIIDTHCFSNSYCNNNEDPLIINIRLDGNITKTEIKLIYKKLREMFKTINSNKIDSTFSLLQKKKTNADILSATLGDLNNKIIVMCNYDYTTIENDEIDAKHELLQYIHFNTYITQNDEVLDATGIQNLLDTYNTNDTNNTNNAIISMQINENLKTDSTALINLNKKYPMMLIPNSYNDVSAIVNPTSLEDIFGYTFRALDFLSTNDFSKEIMDVDMKLYVDEFNITNSAFILKPIKLRT
;
A
#
# COMPACT_ATOMS: atom_id res chain seq x y z
N MET A 1 -15.26 64.47 -56.22
CA MET A 1 -14.68 63.73 -55.07
C MET A 1 -15.65 63.57 -53.88
N SER A 2 -16.74 64.35 -53.76
CA SER A 2 -17.74 64.18 -52.68
C SER A 2 -18.64 62.95 -52.86
N ASN A 3 -19.12 62.66 -54.06
CA ASN A 3 -20.02 61.52 -54.35
C ASN A 3 -19.43 60.14 -54.01
N TYR A 4 -18.10 59.98 -54.03
CA TYR A 4 -17.44 58.71 -53.70
C TYR A 4 -17.35 58.47 -52.18
N LYS A 5 -17.31 59.54 -51.37
CA LYS A 5 -17.32 59.42 -49.90
C LYS A 5 -18.72 59.08 -49.37
N GLU A 6 -19.77 59.62 -49.99
CA GLU A 6 -21.15 59.27 -49.62
C GLU A 6 -21.47 57.80 -49.92
N THR A 7 -21.10 57.28 -51.10
CA THR A 7 -21.37 55.89 -51.46
C THR A 7 -20.64 54.87 -50.58
N LEU A 8 -19.41 55.16 -50.12
CA LEU A 8 -18.72 54.33 -49.13
C LEU A 8 -19.39 54.35 -47.76
N ASN A 9 -19.85 55.52 -47.29
CA ASN A 9 -20.56 55.62 -46.00
C ASN A 9 -21.87 54.81 -46.01
N TYR A 10 -22.64 54.84 -47.09
CA TYR A 10 -23.85 53.99 -47.24
C TYR A 10 -23.51 52.49 -47.29
N SER A 11 -22.36 52.11 -47.85
CA SER A 11 -21.90 50.72 -47.87
C SER A 11 -21.55 50.21 -46.47
N TYR A 12 -20.80 50.99 -45.68
CA TYR A 12 -20.47 50.63 -44.29
C TYR A 12 -21.69 50.61 -43.38
N LEU A 13 -22.61 51.56 -43.52
CA LEU A 13 -23.85 51.56 -42.75
C LEU A 13 -24.70 50.32 -43.02
N ASN A 14 -24.78 49.88 -44.27
CA ASN A 14 -25.50 48.66 -44.65
C ASN A 14 -24.83 47.39 -44.12
N ILE A 15 -23.50 47.34 -44.08
CA ILE A 15 -22.77 46.20 -43.50
C ILE A 15 -22.97 46.18 -41.97
N ALA A 16 -22.82 47.33 -41.30
CA ALA A 16 -23.02 47.46 -39.86
C ALA A 16 -24.44 47.08 -39.45
N PHE A 17 -25.45 47.51 -40.21
CA PHE A 17 -26.85 47.17 -39.97
C PHE A 17 -27.09 45.66 -40.12
N LYS A 18 -26.54 45.02 -41.16
CA LYS A 18 -26.66 43.56 -41.34
C LYS A 18 -26.01 42.78 -40.20
N VAL A 19 -24.83 43.21 -39.73
CA VAL A 19 -24.16 42.59 -38.57
C VAL A 19 -25.00 42.76 -37.31
N LEU A 20 -25.58 43.93 -37.07
CA LEU A 20 -26.41 44.20 -35.90
C LEU A 20 -27.67 43.33 -35.90
N VAL A 21 -28.33 43.15 -37.06
CA VAL A 21 -29.50 42.27 -37.20
C VAL A 21 -29.13 40.82 -36.90
N ILE A 22 -27.97 40.33 -37.36
CA ILE A 22 -27.51 38.96 -37.07
C ILE A 22 -27.24 38.79 -35.57
N VAL A 23 -26.56 39.74 -34.93
CA VAL A 23 -26.31 39.69 -33.48
C VAL A 23 -27.61 39.70 -32.69
N ALA A 24 -28.56 40.57 -33.05
CA ALA A 24 -29.87 40.62 -32.41
C ALA A 24 -30.66 39.31 -32.57
N PHE A 25 -30.59 38.68 -33.75
CA PHE A 25 -31.24 37.40 -34.01
C PHE A 25 -30.64 36.25 -33.18
N VAL A 26 -29.31 36.20 -33.03
CA VAL A 26 -28.63 35.22 -32.18
C VAL A 26 -29.02 35.41 -30.71
N LEU A 27 -29.06 36.65 -30.22
CA LEU A 27 -29.50 36.96 -28.85
C LEU A 27 -30.98 36.59 -28.63
N PHE A 28 -31.83 36.81 -29.63
CA PHE A 28 -33.23 36.41 -29.59
C PHE A 28 -33.39 34.88 -29.50
N ILE A 29 -32.61 34.10 -30.26
CA ILE A 29 -32.60 32.62 -30.16
C ILE A 29 -32.18 32.18 -28.75
N ILE A 30 -31.10 32.75 -28.19
CA ILE A 30 -30.64 32.42 -26.83
C ILE A 30 -31.73 32.69 -25.78
N PHE A 31 -32.42 33.82 -25.91
CA PHE A 31 -33.50 34.22 -25.01
C PHE A 31 -34.76 33.35 -25.16
N PHE A 32 -35.21 33.10 -26.39
CA PHE A 32 -36.46 32.39 -26.68
C PHE A 32 -36.39 30.91 -26.31
N PHE A 33 -35.24 30.27 -26.52
CA PHE A 33 -35.02 28.87 -26.14
C PHE A 33 -34.62 28.68 -24.67
N LYS A 34 -34.56 29.76 -23.86
CA LYS A 34 -34.01 29.75 -22.49
C LYS A 34 -32.74 28.90 -22.40
N ILE A 35 -31.85 29.02 -23.38
CA ILE A 35 -30.58 28.31 -23.35
C ILE A 35 -29.75 29.01 -22.29
N ASP A 36 -29.79 28.48 -21.07
CA ASP A 36 -28.87 28.84 -20.01
C ASP A 36 -27.47 28.49 -20.53
N ILE A 37 -26.77 29.47 -21.12
CA ILE A 37 -25.35 29.33 -21.46
C ILE A 37 -24.54 28.98 -20.20
N PHE A 38 -25.03 29.32 -19.01
CA PHE A 38 -24.47 28.94 -17.72
C PHE A 38 -24.82 27.51 -17.24
N ASN A 39 -25.80 26.81 -17.85
CA ASN A 39 -26.07 25.38 -17.62
C ASN A 39 -25.46 24.47 -18.68
N LEU A 40 -24.85 25.01 -19.75
CA LEU A 40 -23.97 24.23 -20.59
C LEU A 40 -22.86 23.70 -19.69
N ASN A 41 -22.74 22.37 -19.59
CA ASN A 41 -21.81 21.62 -18.73
C ASN A 41 -20.31 21.96 -18.95
N PHE A 42 -20.00 22.98 -19.76
CA PHE A 42 -18.67 23.49 -20.05
C PHE A 42 -18.10 24.38 -18.94
N PHE A 43 -18.94 25.04 -18.13
CA PHE A 43 -18.51 25.96 -17.07
C PHE A 43 -18.89 25.53 -15.65
N LYS A 44 -19.41 24.31 -15.45
CA LYS A 44 -19.39 23.75 -14.10
C LYS A 44 -17.92 23.43 -13.78
N PRO A 45 -17.28 24.09 -12.80
CA PRO A 45 -16.11 23.47 -12.21
C PRO A 45 -16.53 22.04 -11.86
N LYS A 46 -15.68 21.05 -12.13
CA LYS A 46 -15.83 19.72 -11.54
C LYS A 46 -15.75 19.92 -10.02
N ASN A 47 -16.86 20.32 -9.42
CA ASN A 47 -17.12 20.09 -8.02
C ASN A 47 -17.24 18.59 -7.96
N ASN A 48 -16.09 17.94 -7.75
CA ASN A 48 -16.01 16.68 -7.04
C ASN A 48 -16.66 16.97 -5.69
N LYS A 49 -18.00 17.01 -5.65
CA LYS A 49 -18.73 16.71 -4.43
C LYS A 49 -18.19 15.36 -4.06
N ASP A 50 -17.47 15.31 -2.95
CA ASP A 50 -16.95 14.11 -2.34
C ASP A 50 -18.02 13.04 -2.51
N LYS A 51 -17.81 12.14 -3.47
CA LYS A 51 -18.64 10.96 -3.58
C LYS A 51 -18.24 10.20 -2.34
N LYS A 52 -18.94 10.44 -1.23
CA LYS A 52 -18.89 9.60 -0.05
C LYS A 52 -19.14 8.22 -0.60
N TYR A 53 -18.09 7.41 -0.70
CA TYR A 53 -18.13 6.13 -1.36
C TYR A 53 -19.17 5.29 -0.61
N ILE A 54 -20.37 5.17 -1.17
CA ILE A 54 -21.44 4.39 -0.55
C ILE A 54 -21.09 2.95 -0.86
N HIS A 55 -20.36 2.34 0.06
CA HIS A 55 -19.98 0.96 -0.02
C HIS A 55 -21.20 0.09 0.33
N LYS A 56 -21.69 -0.67 -0.66
CA LYS A 56 -22.60 -1.79 -0.43
C LYS A 56 -21.93 -2.79 0.52
N ASP A 57 -22.73 -3.54 1.28
CA ASP A 57 -22.29 -4.63 2.14
C ASP A 57 -21.24 -5.49 1.43
N TYR A 58 -20.02 -5.49 1.96
CA TYR A 58 -18.93 -6.28 1.39
C TYR A 58 -19.11 -7.74 1.77
N TYR A 59 -19.11 -8.63 0.78
CA TYR A 59 -19.19 -10.06 1.02
C TYR A 59 -17.88 -10.55 1.62
N VAL A 60 -17.91 -10.87 2.91
CA VAL A 60 -16.82 -11.59 3.59
C VAL A 60 -16.54 -12.88 2.83
N ASN A 61 -15.28 -13.12 2.51
CA ASN A 61 -14.87 -14.35 1.86
C ASN A 61 -14.97 -15.51 2.86
N ARG A 62 -16.05 -16.28 2.73
CA ARG A 62 -16.37 -17.34 3.69
C ARG A 62 -15.56 -18.62 3.51
N ASN A 63 -14.77 -18.71 2.45
CA ASN A 63 -14.01 -19.92 2.12
C ASN A 63 -12.66 -19.97 2.84
N LEU A 64 -12.10 -18.82 3.20
CA LEU A 64 -10.84 -18.76 3.94
C LEU A 64 -11.03 -19.25 5.37
N VAL A 65 -10.06 -20.03 5.87
CA VAL A 65 -9.98 -20.45 7.28
C VAL A 65 -8.67 -19.96 7.90
N ASN A 66 -8.64 -19.91 9.24
CA ASN A 66 -7.41 -19.60 9.98
C ASN A 66 -6.30 -20.58 9.62
N ALA A 67 -5.13 -20.08 9.27
CA ALA A 67 -3.93 -20.85 8.96
C ALA A 67 -3.53 -21.78 10.11
N ILE A 68 -3.71 -21.35 11.37
CA ILE A 68 -3.44 -22.18 12.55
C ILE A 68 -4.37 -23.40 12.68
N SER A 69 -5.51 -23.41 12.00
CA SER A 69 -6.41 -24.56 11.95
C SER A 69 -5.89 -25.68 11.04
N LYS A 70 -4.90 -25.39 10.19
CA LYS A 70 -4.27 -26.38 9.31
C LYS A 70 -3.21 -27.16 10.05
N SER A 71 -3.19 -28.48 9.85
CA SER A 71 -2.18 -29.37 10.43
C SER A 71 -0.77 -28.94 10.00
N ASN A 72 0.16 -28.90 10.95
CA ASN A 72 1.58 -28.61 10.72
C ASN A 72 1.88 -27.18 10.23
N TYR A 73 0.99 -26.21 10.49
CA TYR A 73 1.25 -24.80 10.19
C TYR A 73 1.75 -24.05 11.43
N SER A 74 1.31 -24.43 12.62
CA SER A 74 1.60 -23.71 13.87
C SER A 74 3.07 -23.59 14.21
N ASP A 75 3.89 -24.59 13.84
CA ASP A 75 5.33 -24.66 14.10
C ASP A 75 6.20 -24.02 13.00
N LYS A 76 5.58 -23.52 11.92
CA LYS A 76 6.26 -22.91 10.78
C LYS A 76 6.46 -21.42 10.98
N LYS A 77 7.50 -20.87 10.36
CA LYS A 77 7.88 -19.46 10.46
C LYS A 77 7.28 -18.65 9.31
N LEU A 78 7.28 -17.32 9.40
CA LEU A 78 6.71 -16.45 8.36
C LEU A 78 7.32 -16.70 6.97
N ASN A 79 8.63 -16.93 6.89
CA ASN A 79 9.35 -17.24 5.65
C ASN A 79 8.97 -18.60 5.02
N ASP A 80 8.25 -19.46 5.73
CA ASP A 80 7.75 -20.73 5.18
C ASP A 80 6.49 -20.54 4.33
N PHE A 81 5.86 -19.35 4.33
CA PHE A 81 4.56 -19.13 3.71
C PHE A 81 4.60 -18.11 2.57
N TYR A 82 3.74 -18.30 1.58
CA TYR A 82 3.22 -17.19 0.79
C TYR A 82 2.09 -16.52 1.59
N ILE A 83 2.14 -15.19 1.70
CA ILE A 83 1.19 -14.41 2.51
C ILE A 83 0.40 -13.46 1.62
N LYS A 84 -0.93 -13.50 1.77
CA LYS A 84 -1.87 -12.65 1.02
C LYS A 84 -1.67 -11.18 1.39
N THR A 85 -1.14 -10.40 0.44
CA THR A 85 -0.57 -9.06 0.63
C THR A 85 -1.23 -8.03 -0.28
N ALA A 86 -1.75 -6.95 0.31
CA ALA A 86 -2.36 -5.84 -0.42
C ALA A 86 -1.35 -4.69 -0.51
N PHE A 87 -0.86 -4.40 -1.72
CA PHE A 87 0.01 -3.26 -1.97
C PHE A 87 -0.79 -1.96 -1.90
N ASN A 88 -0.22 -0.91 -1.29
CA ASN A 88 -0.80 0.42 -1.17
C ASN A 88 -2.32 0.38 -0.90
N CYS A 89 -2.72 -0.34 0.14
CA CYS A 89 -4.06 -0.91 0.31
C CYS A 89 -5.20 0.13 0.38
N CYS A 90 -4.88 1.40 0.61
CA CYS A 90 -5.88 2.48 0.62
C CYS A 90 -5.97 3.26 -0.69
N ASN A 91 -5.09 3.01 -1.67
CA ASN A 91 -5.11 3.75 -2.94
C ASN A 91 -6.32 3.33 -3.79
N VAL A 92 -7.05 4.32 -4.27
CA VAL A 92 -8.06 4.23 -5.32
C VAL A 92 -7.36 4.76 -6.58
N SER A 93 -7.47 4.03 -7.69
CA SER A 93 -6.94 4.44 -9.01
C SER A 93 -7.02 5.96 -9.26
N ASP A 94 -6.04 6.53 -9.97
CA ASP A 94 -5.87 7.97 -10.25
C ASP A 94 -5.30 8.81 -9.08
N GLY A 95 -4.62 8.17 -8.11
CA GLY A 95 -3.87 8.88 -7.08
C GLY A 95 -4.77 9.55 -6.05
N THR A 96 -5.85 8.89 -5.65
CA THR A 96 -6.67 9.28 -4.50
C THR A 96 -6.77 8.11 -3.54
N SER A 97 -6.58 8.31 -2.24
CA SER A 97 -6.70 7.23 -1.27
C SER A 97 -8.04 7.29 -0.51
N ASN A 98 -8.52 6.14 -0.05
CA ASN A 98 -9.73 5.98 0.76
C ASN A 98 -9.53 4.85 1.77
N VAL A 99 -9.55 5.16 3.07
CA VAL A 99 -9.35 4.16 4.14
C VAL A 99 -10.47 3.12 4.23
N GLU A 100 -11.69 3.44 3.79
CA GLU A 100 -12.84 2.53 3.83
C GLU A 100 -12.63 1.28 2.96
N ARG A 101 -11.70 1.33 2.00
CA ARG A 101 -11.25 0.18 1.19
C ARG A 101 -10.70 -0.96 2.03
N LEU A 102 -10.15 -0.65 3.20
CA LEU A 102 -9.63 -1.63 4.14
C LEU A 102 -10.70 -2.62 4.59
N LYS A 103 -11.97 -2.20 4.69
CA LYS A 103 -13.06 -3.11 5.06
C LYS A 103 -13.17 -4.25 4.04
N THR A 104 -13.14 -3.91 2.75
CA THR A 104 -13.12 -4.90 1.66
C THR A 104 -11.90 -5.79 1.73
N ILE A 105 -10.71 -5.18 1.80
CA ILE A 105 -9.43 -5.91 1.76
C ILE A 105 -9.33 -6.87 2.94
N ILE A 106 -9.70 -6.43 4.15
CA ILE A 106 -9.76 -7.30 5.33
C ILE A 106 -10.81 -8.39 5.13
N SER A 107 -12.01 -8.07 4.62
CA SER A 107 -13.05 -9.08 4.37
C SER A 107 -12.66 -10.15 3.35
N GLN A 108 -11.73 -9.85 2.45
CA GLN A 108 -11.14 -10.79 1.50
C GLN A 108 -9.98 -11.60 2.08
N GLY A 109 -9.68 -11.42 3.38
CA GLY A 109 -8.72 -12.19 4.16
C GLY A 109 -7.26 -11.82 3.96
N PHE A 110 -6.96 -10.63 3.44
CA PHE A 110 -5.58 -10.15 3.35
C PHE A 110 -4.94 -10.04 4.74
N ARG A 111 -3.66 -10.41 4.84
CA ARG A 111 -2.91 -10.48 6.11
C ARG A 111 -1.58 -9.75 6.10
N CYS A 112 -1.21 -9.16 4.97
CA CYS A 112 -0.22 -8.09 4.92
C CYS A 112 -0.82 -6.85 4.24
N LEU A 113 -0.79 -5.71 4.93
CA LEU A 113 -1.34 -4.43 4.48
C LEU A 113 -0.20 -3.43 4.31
N ASP A 114 0.06 -3.00 3.08
CA ASP A 114 1.08 -2.02 2.76
C ASP A 114 0.50 -0.59 2.72
N PHE A 115 1.20 0.34 3.37
CA PHE A 115 0.84 1.75 3.41
C PHE A 115 2.04 2.60 3.02
N LYS A 116 1.86 3.51 2.07
CA LYS A 116 2.79 4.63 1.88
C LYS A 116 2.31 5.82 2.71
N LEU A 117 3.10 6.25 3.69
CA LEU A 117 2.77 7.33 4.61
C LEU A 117 3.63 8.56 4.36
N ILE A 118 3.02 9.74 4.53
CA ILE A 118 3.67 11.04 4.50
C ILE A 118 3.48 11.74 5.85
N TYR A 119 4.52 12.40 6.33
CA TYR A 119 4.45 13.24 7.52
C TYR A 119 4.11 14.68 7.12
N LYS A 120 3.01 15.21 7.66
CA LYS A 120 2.54 16.56 7.34
C LYS A 120 1.66 17.07 8.47
N ASN A 121 1.71 18.37 8.76
CA ASN A 121 0.87 19.02 9.78
C ASN A 121 0.91 18.29 11.13
N ASP A 122 2.10 17.88 11.57
CA ASP A 122 2.36 17.15 12.81
C ASP A 122 1.66 15.80 12.98
N THR A 123 1.26 15.17 11.86
CA THR A 123 0.66 13.83 11.87
C THR A 123 1.04 13.02 10.63
N LEU A 124 0.65 11.75 10.64
CA LEU A 124 0.87 10.82 9.54
C LEU A 124 -0.40 10.67 8.72
N HIS A 125 -0.25 10.88 7.42
CA HIS A 125 -1.28 10.67 6.43
C HIS A 125 -0.89 9.52 5.53
N ILE A 126 -1.87 8.77 5.04
CA ILE A 126 -1.62 7.89 3.89
C ILE A 126 -1.48 8.80 2.67
N GLU A 127 -0.49 8.52 1.83
CA GLU A 127 -0.26 9.29 0.61
C GLU A 127 -1.54 9.40 -0.22
N ASN A 128 -1.79 10.56 -0.81
CA ASN A 128 -2.96 10.83 -1.65
C ASN A 128 -4.34 10.77 -0.95
N GLN A 129 -4.40 10.70 0.38
CA GLN A 129 -5.68 10.84 1.12
C GLN A 129 -6.24 12.27 1.04
N PRO A 130 -7.56 12.44 1.18
CA PRO A 130 -8.17 13.74 1.46
C PRO A 130 -7.53 14.41 2.68
N LYS A 131 -7.44 15.74 2.66
CA LYS A 131 -6.67 16.54 3.65
C LYS A 131 -7.01 16.28 5.12
N ASN A 132 -8.17 15.74 5.43
CA ASN A 132 -8.67 15.57 6.81
C ASN A 132 -8.56 14.14 7.33
N GLU A 133 -8.07 13.19 6.52
CA GLU A 133 -7.92 11.79 6.95
C GLU A 133 -6.46 11.48 7.27
N THR A 134 -6.25 10.72 8.34
CA THR A 134 -4.91 10.37 8.85
C THR A 134 -4.77 8.85 8.91
N PHE A 135 -3.57 8.37 9.17
CA PHE A 135 -3.33 6.94 9.37
C PHE A 135 -4.13 6.35 10.56
N TYR A 136 -4.55 7.18 11.52
CA TYR A 136 -5.46 6.76 12.60
C TYR A 136 -6.76 6.15 12.06
N ASN A 137 -7.33 6.72 11.01
CA ASN A 137 -8.59 6.24 10.44
C ASN A 137 -8.44 4.81 9.87
N ALA A 138 -7.27 4.51 9.28
CA ALA A 138 -6.96 3.15 8.83
C ALA A 138 -6.78 2.18 10.01
N LEU A 139 -6.10 2.61 11.07
CA LEU A 139 -5.90 1.79 12.26
C LEU A 139 -7.21 1.48 13.01
N GLU A 140 -8.17 2.41 13.04
CA GLU A 140 -9.49 2.17 13.62
C GLU A 140 -10.26 1.07 12.86
N ILE A 141 -10.20 1.09 11.52
CA ILE A 141 -10.79 0.03 10.70
C ILE A 141 -10.08 -1.30 10.95
N ILE A 142 -8.75 -1.30 10.98
CA ILE A 142 -7.96 -2.50 11.28
C ILE A 142 -8.38 -3.08 12.63
N ASP A 143 -8.37 -2.27 13.69
CA ASP A 143 -8.67 -2.70 15.07
C ASP A 143 -10.05 -3.34 15.20
N THR A 144 -11.03 -2.84 14.44
CA THR A 144 -12.42 -3.29 14.50
C THR A 144 -12.73 -4.47 13.57
N HIS A 145 -11.95 -4.68 12.50
CA HIS A 145 -12.28 -5.65 11.45
C HIS A 145 -11.33 -6.85 11.37
N CYS A 146 -10.03 -6.69 11.62
CA CYS A 146 -9.04 -7.72 11.25
C CYS A 146 -9.17 -9.02 12.06
N PHE A 147 -9.46 -8.92 13.36
CA PHE A 147 -9.61 -10.05 14.27
C PHE A 147 -11.07 -10.34 14.66
N SER A 148 -12.03 -9.79 13.91
CA SER A 148 -13.46 -10.06 14.07
C SER A 148 -13.94 -11.10 13.06
N ASN A 149 -14.46 -12.23 13.55
CA ASN A 149 -15.06 -13.27 12.70
C ASN A 149 -16.25 -12.76 11.87
N SER A 150 -16.90 -11.66 12.29
CA SER A 150 -18.00 -11.05 11.53
C SER A 150 -17.53 -10.29 10.29
N TYR A 151 -16.27 -9.83 10.29
CA TYR A 151 -15.71 -9.01 9.23
C TYR A 151 -14.58 -9.72 8.46
N CYS A 152 -14.01 -10.78 9.03
CA CYS A 152 -12.92 -11.51 8.45
C CYS A 152 -12.95 -12.98 8.91
N ASN A 153 -12.96 -13.94 7.98
CA ASN A 153 -13.07 -15.35 8.36
C ASN A 153 -11.76 -15.96 8.90
N ASN A 154 -10.61 -15.45 8.47
CA ASN A 154 -9.31 -15.90 8.95
C ASN A 154 -8.81 -15.04 10.13
N ASN A 155 -9.74 -14.61 11.00
CA ASN A 155 -9.56 -13.63 12.06
C ASN A 155 -8.58 -14.02 13.18
N GLU A 156 -8.00 -15.22 13.16
CA GLU A 156 -6.94 -15.61 14.09
C GLU A 156 -5.55 -15.44 13.48
N ASP A 157 -5.43 -15.40 12.16
CA ASP A 157 -4.15 -15.24 11.49
C ASP A 157 -3.44 -13.93 11.87
N PRO A 158 -2.11 -13.92 12.03
CA PRO A 158 -1.35 -12.69 12.28
C PRO A 158 -1.56 -11.66 11.18
N LEU A 159 -1.68 -10.40 11.59
CA LEU A 159 -1.73 -9.26 10.67
C LEU A 159 -0.38 -8.57 10.61
N ILE A 160 0.11 -8.34 9.39
CA ILE A 160 1.32 -7.59 9.12
C ILE A 160 0.94 -6.22 8.55
N ILE A 161 1.44 -5.15 9.15
CA ILE A 161 1.28 -3.78 8.67
C ILE A 161 2.65 -3.32 8.18
N ASN A 162 2.81 -3.16 6.87
CA ASN A 162 4.02 -2.62 6.27
C ASN A 162 3.87 -1.11 6.02
N ILE A 163 4.77 -0.32 6.59
CA ILE A 163 4.79 1.14 6.47
C ILE A 163 6.00 1.55 5.63
N ARG A 164 5.71 2.28 4.55
CA ARG A 164 6.69 2.92 3.69
C ARG A 164 6.61 4.43 3.87
N LEU A 165 7.66 5.01 4.43
CA LEU A 165 7.85 6.45 4.50
C LEU A 165 8.55 6.93 3.22
N ASP A 166 8.20 8.13 2.76
CA ASP A 166 8.86 8.81 1.64
C ASP A 166 10.34 9.13 1.97
N GLY A 167 11.19 9.23 0.95
CA GLY A 167 12.63 9.41 1.09
C GLY A 167 13.09 10.82 1.47
N ASN A 168 12.23 11.85 1.33
CA ASN A 168 12.57 13.23 1.64
C ASN A 168 12.18 13.62 3.09
N ILE A 169 12.72 12.91 4.08
CA ILE A 169 12.41 13.15 5.50
C ILE A 169 13.70 13.53 6.24
N THR A 170 13.65 14.63 6.99
CA THR A 170 14.78 15.07 7.82
C THR A 170 14.90 14.23 9.09
N LYS A 171 16.12 14.15 9.66
CA LYS A 171 16.40 13.50 10.97
C LYS A 171 15.38 13.86 12.06
N THR A 172 15.07 15.15 12.18
CA THR A 172 14.10 15.65 13.16
C THR A 172 12.69 15.14 12.91
N GLU A 173 12.25 15.11 11.65
CA GLU A 173 10.93 14.58 11.30
C GLU A 173 10.81 13.09 11.58
N ILE A 174 11.87 12.30 11.40
CA ILE A 174 11.85 10.86 11.71
C ILE A 174 11.53 10.60 13.18
N LYS A 175 12.13 11.36 14.11
CA LYS A 175 11.80 11.26 15.54
C LYS A 175 10.31 11.51 15.80
N LEU A 176 9.75 12.53 15.14
CA LEU A 176 8.36 12.92 15.30
C LEU A 176 7.42 11.87 14.69
N ILE A 177 7.75 11.35 13.50
CA ILE A 177 7.04 10.25 12.84
C ILE A 177 6.96 9.05 13.76
N TYR A 178 8.08 8.62 14.32
CA TYR A 178 8.10 7.50 15.22
C TYR A 178 7.29 7.74 16.48
N LYS A 179 7.47 8.90 17.12
CA LYS A 179 6.63 9.28 18.26
C LYS A 179 5.14 9.18 17.91
N LYS A 180 4.75 9.64 16.73
CA LYS A 180 3.36 9.58 16.23
C LYS A 180 2.90 8.15 15.95
N LEU A 181 3.71 7.31 15.32
CA LEU A 181 3.39 5.90 15.12
C LEU A 181 3.17 5.21 16.47
N ARG A 182 4.04 5.42 17.46
CA ARG A 182 3.83 4.87 18.82
C ARG A 182 2.52 5.34 19.42
N GLU A 183 2.25 6.65 19.38
CA GLU A 183 1.00 7.22 19.89
C GLU A 183 -0.21 6.55 19.23
N MET A 184 -0.19 6.42 17.89
CA MET A 184 -1.21 5.74 17.10
C MET A 184 -1.40 4.27 17.52
N PHE A 185 -0.33 3.46 17.55
CA PHE A 185 -0.43 2.04 17.90
C PHE A 185 -0.74 1.77 19.37
N LYS A 186 -0.54 2.74 20.27
CA LYS A 186 -1.02 2.64 21.64
C LYS A 186 -2.55 2.68 21.75
N THR A 187 -3.23 3.31 20.80
CA THR A 187 -4.69 3.45 20.85
C THR A 187 -5.46 2.23 20.35
N ILE A 188 -4.84 1.36 19.55
CA ILE A 188 -5.51 0.15 19.07
C ILE A 188 -5.62 -0.89 20.20
N ASN A 189 -6.76 -1.54 20.32
CA ASN A 189 -7.03 -2.54 21.36
C ASN A 189 -6.51 -3.94 20.97
N SER A 190 -6.39 -4.19 19.68
CA SER A 190 -5.90 -5.42 19.09
C SER A 190 -4.55 -5.80 19.67
N ASN A 191 -4.36 -7.11 19.84
CA ASN A 191 -3.15 -7.68 20.38
C ASN A 191 -1.99 -7.34 19.44
N LYS A 192 -1.09 -6.50 19.94
CA LYS A 192 0.18 -6.23 19.28
C LYS A 192 1.15 -7.33 19.68
N ILE A 193 2.17 -7.54 18.86
CA ILE A 193 3.29 -8.34 19.32
C ILE A 193 3.91 -7.74 20.58
N ASP A 194 4.28 -8.61 21.51
CA ASP A 194 4.90 -8.19 22.76
C ASP A 194 6.39 -7.85 22.55
N SER A 195 7.00 -7.25 23.57
CA SER A 195 8.37 -6.77 23.49
C SER A 195 9.42 -7.89 23.37
N THR A 196 9.04 -9.17 23.37
CA THR A 196 9.98 -10.30 23.23
C THR A 196 10.73 -10.24 21.90
N PHE A 197 10.09 -9.70 20.86
CA PHE A 197 10.67 -9.57 19.54
C PHE A 197 11.17 -8.14 19.25
N SER A 198 11.16 -7.29 20.28
CA SER A 198 11.71 -5.94 20.19
C SER A 198 13.20 -5.98 19.87
N LEU A 199 13.69 -4.91 19.26
CA LEU A 199 15.11 -4.79 18.97
C LEU A 199 15.98 -4.84 20.24
N LEU A 200 15.49 -4.24 21.34
CA LEU A 200 16.13 -4.33 22.66
C LEU A 200 16.36 -5.77 23.08
N GLN A 201 15.35 -6.61 22.86
CA GLN A 201 15.37 -7.99 23.28
C GLN A 201 16.23 -8.83 22.33
N LYS A 202 16.24 -8.51 21.03
CA LYS A 202 17.19 -9.05 20.05
C LYS A 202 18.64 -8.83 20.49
N LYS A 203 19.02 -7.61 20.90
CA LYS A 203 20.38 -7.34 21.42
C LYS A 203 20.78 -8.23 22.60
N LYS A 204 19.82 -8.57 23.46
CA LYS A 204 20.07 -9.31 24.71
C LYS A 204 20.01 -10.83 24.54
N THR A 205 19.09 -11.31 23.71
CA THR A 205 18.70 -12.74 23.65
C THR A 205 18.69 -13.31 22.24
N ASN A 206 19.00 -12.49 21.23
CA ASN A 206 18.92 -12.83 19.82
C ASN A 206 17.52 -13.30 19.36
N ALA A 207 16.47 -13.00 20.15
CA ALA A 207 15.09 -13.27 19.78
C ALA A 207 14.65 -12.32 18.66
N ASP A 208 14.06 -12.87 17.60
CA ASP A 208 13.70 -12.15 16.38
C ASP A 208 12.33 -12.62 15.85
N ILE A 209 11.57 -11.72 15.21
CA ILE A 209 10.29 -12.05 14.58
C ILE A 209 10.45 -13.18 13.55
N LEU A 210 11.60 -13.27 12.87
CA LEU A 210 11.90 -14.34 11.92
C LEU A 210 12.05 -15.72 12.57
N SER A 211 12.31 -15.76 13.88
CA SER A 211 12.39 -17.00 14.63
C SER A 211 11.04 -17.44 15.19
N ALA A 212 10.06 -16.53 15.24
CA ALA A 212 8.73 -16.79 15.75
C ALA A 212 7.96 -17.73 14.81
N THR A 213 7.25 -18.68 15.41
CA THR A 213 6.34 -19.56 14.69
C THR A 213 5.00 -18.88 14.46
N LEU A 214 4.21 -19.36 13.51
CA LEU A 214 2.87 -18.85 13.27
C LEU A 214 1.98 -18.96 14.52
N GLY A 215 2.20 -19.99 15.35
CA GLY A 215 1.55 -20.13 16.65
C GLY A 215 1.89 -19.01 17.62
N ASP A 216 3.16 -18.57 17.67
CA ASP A 216 3.60 -17.45 18.52
C ASP A 216 3.00 -16.10 18.11
N LEU A 217 2.63 -16.00 16.83
CA LEU A 217 2.12 -14.79 16.17
C LEU A 217 0.59 -14.75 16.06
N ASN A 218 -0.09 -15.83 16.44
CA ASN A 218 -1.54 -15.95 16.33
C ASN A 218 -2.26 -14.78 17.03
N ASN A 219 -3.24 -14.18 16.35
CA ASN A 219 -3.99 -13.00 16.77
C ASN A 219 -3.13 -11.76 17.04
N LYS A 220 -1.90 -11.66 16.52
CA LYS A 220 -1.02 -10.50 16.76
C LYS A 220 -0.86 -9.60 15.54
N ILE A 221 -0.69 -8.31 15.80
CA ILE A 221 -0.26 -7.30 14.84
C ILE A 221 1.26 -7.17 14.89
N ILE A 222 1.88 -7.30 13.72
CA ILE A 222 3.31 -7.07 13.48
C ILE A 222 3.41 -5.80 12.65
N VAL A 223 3.99 -4.74 13.23
CA VAL A 223 4.20 -3.47 12.51
C VAL A 223 5.61 -3.43 11.97
N MET A 224 5.73 -3.05 10.71
CA MET A 224 6.99 -3.00 10.01
C MET A 224 7.17 -1.64 9.33
N CYS A 225 8.37 -1.08 9.37
CA CYS A 225 8.66 0.25 8.81
C CYS A 225 9.98 0.26 8.03
N ASN A 226 9.98 0.87 6.85
CA ASN A 226 11.08 0.87 5.86
C ASN A 226 12.28 1.79 6.17
N TYR A 227 12.53 2.14 7.43
CA TYR A 227 13.48 3.21 7.78
C TYR A 227 14.69 2.70 8.57
N ASP A 228 15.84 3.37 8.40
CA ASP A 228 17.14 2.93 8.93
C ASP A 228 17.26 3.11 10.45
N TYR A 229 17.68 2.02 11.10
CA TYR A 229 17.96 1.95 12.51
C TYR A 229 19.11 2.86 12.97
N THR A 230 20.08 3.18 12.11
CA THR A 230 21.18 4.10 12.47
C THR A 230 20.67 5.47 12.93
N THR A 231 19.45 5.84 12.55
CA THR A 231 18.78 7.07 13.00
C THR A 231 18.32 7.00 14.46
N ILE A 232 18.03 5.80 14.98
CA ILE A 232 17.63 5.58 16.37
C ILE A 232 18.83 5.70 17.30
N GLU A 233 19.96 5.11 16.92
CA GLU A 233 21.21 5.18 17.71
C GLU A 233 21.88 6.56 17.65
N ASN A 234 22.00 7.14 16.46
CA ASN A 234 22.70 8.41 16.29
C ASN A 234 21.91 9.61 16.82
N ASP A 235 20.59 9.47 16.95
CA ASP A 235 19.75 10.58 17.37
C ASP A 235 19.21 10.44 18.80
N GLU A 236 19.87 9.66 19.67
CA GLU A 236 19.56 9.55 21.12
C GLU A 236 18.13 9.05 21.43
N ILE A 237 17.52 8.27 20.53
CA ILE A 237 16.29 7.56 20.88
C ILE A 237 16.70 6.46 21.85
N ASP A 238 16.40 6.66 23.14
CA ASP A 238 16.74 5.73 24.22
C ASP A 238 16.47 4.29 23.76
N ALA A 239 17.43 3.39 23.94
CA ALA A 239 17.23 1.99 23.60
C ALA A 239 15.97 1.45 24.30
N LYS A 240 15.61 1.94 25.51
CA LYS A 240 14.37 1.60 26.24
C LYS A 240 13.10 2.26 25.68
N HIS A 241 13.19 2.99 24.59
CA HIS A 241 12.06 3.71 24.01
C HIS A 241 10.99 2.72 23.55
N GLU A 242 9.81 2.82 24.16
CA GLU A 242 8.67 1.89 23.98
C GLU A 242 8.22 1.72 22.51
N LEU A 243 8.61 2.62 21.61
CA LEU A 243 8.40 2.46 20.16
C LEU A 243 8.95 1.13 19.63
N LEU A 244 10.15 0.76 20.11
CA LEU A 244 10.86 -0.45 19.67
C LEU A 244 10.16 -1.73 20.12
N GLN A 245 9.15 -1.62 20.99
CA GLN A 245 8.35 -2.77 21.43
C GLN A 245 7.31 -3.19 20.41
N TYR A 246 6.87 -2.26 19.54
CA TYR A 246 5.73 -2.50 18.63
C TYR A 246 6.08 -2.40 17.16
N ILE A 247 7.14 -1.67 16.81
CA ILE A 247 7.55 -1.43 15.42
C ILE A 247 8.87 -2.16 15.17
N HIS A 248 8.85 -3.04 14.17
CA HIS A 248 10.01 -3.71 13.63
C HIS A 248 10.51 -2.97 12.38
N PHE A 249 11.82 -2.98 12.16
CA PHE A 249 12.41 -2.30 11.03
C PHE A 249 12.63 -3.27 9.88
N ASN A 250 12.17 -2.85 8.70
CA ASN A 250 12.40 -3.53 7.44
C ASN A 250 13.65 -3.00 6.78
N THR A 251 14.33 -3.88 6.04
CA THR A 251 15.37 -3.46 5.12
C THR A 251 14.69 -3.10 3.81
N TYR A 252 14.78 -1.83 3.41
CA TYR A 252 14.25 -1.35 2.14
C TYR A 252 15.39 -1.15 1.16
N ILE A 253 15.37 -1.89 0.06
CA ILE A 253 16.37 -1.81 -1.01
C ILE A 253 15.77 -0.96 -2.12
N THR A 254 16.39 0.19 -2.38
CA THR A 254 15.83 1.22 -3.27
C THR A 254 16.13 0.93 -4.74
N GLN A 255 15.41 1.61 -5.63
CA GLN A 255 15.60 1.49 -7.08
C GLN A 255 17.04 1.77 -7.51
N ASN A 256 17.80 2.67 -6.89
CA ASN A 256 19.17 2.96 -7.33
C ASN A 256 20.17 1.79 -7.14
N ASP A 257 19.75 0.73 -6.47
CA ASP A 257 20.51 -0.50 -6.28
C ASP A 257 20.23 -1.54 -7.39
N GLU A 258 19.81 -1.11 -8.61
CA GLU A 258 19.47 -1.97 -9.78
C GLU A 258 20.59 -2.95 -10.20
N VAL A 259 21.76 -2.89 -9.57
CA VAL A 259 22.91 -3.75 -9.84
C VAL A 259 23.02 -4.90 -8.82
N LEU A 260 22.26 -4.90 -7.72
CA LEU A 260 22.37 -5.94 -6.70
C LEU A 260 21.65 -7.24 -7.13
N ASP A 261 22.44 -8.29 -7.33
CA ASP A 261 21.95 -9.66 -7.41
C ASP A 261 21.72 -10.25 -6.00
N ALA A 262 21.28 -11.50 -5.92
CA ALA A 262 21.02 -12.17 -4.64
C ALA A 262 22.27 -12.22 -3.72
N THR A 263 23.46 -12.32 -4.30
CA THR A 263 24.73 -12.34 -3.56
C THR A 263 25.06 -10.95 -3.01
N GLY A 264 24.84 -9.90 -3.80
CA GLY A 264 24.97 -8.51 -3.37
C GLY A 264 24.04 -8.17 -2.21
N ILE A 265 22.80 -8.65 -2.26
CA ILE A 265 21.84 -8.50 -1.15
C ILE A 265 22.32 -9.27 0.08
N GLN A 266 22.77 -10.53 -0.08
CA GLN A 266 23.30 -11.32 1.04
C GLN A 266 24.49 -10.61 1.71
N ASN A 267 25.43 -10.08 0.92
CA ASN A 267 26.58 -9.34 1.42
C ASN A 267 26.17 -8.05 2.15
N LEU A 268 25.19 -7.32 1.64
CA LEU A 268 24.64 -6.14 2.30
C LEU A 268 24.07 -6.50 3.68
N LEU A 269 23.24 -7.54 3.75
CA LEU A 269 22.65 -8.04 4.99
C LEU A 269 23.71 -8.56 5.98
N ASP A 270 24.74 -9.24 5.49
CA ASP A 270 25.82 -9.76 6.32
C ASP A 270 26.77 -8.66 6.81
N THR A 271 26.98 -7.61 6.02
CA THR A 271 27.73 -6.41 6.46
C THR A 271 27.00 -5.70 7.59
N TYR A 272 25.67 -5.61 7.52
CA TYR A 272 24.87 -5.12 8.64
C TYR A 272 25.02 -6.02 9.88
N ASN A 273 25.24 -7.34 9.72
CA ASN A 273 25.41 -8.27 10.84
C ASN A 273 26.80 -8.22 11.50
N THR A 274 27.87 -7.86 10.79
CA THR A 274 29.27 -7.96 11.28
C THR A 274 29.82 -6.72 11.97
N ASN A 275 29.21 -5.54 11.82
CA ASN A 275 29.68 -4.28 12.42
C ASN A 275 29.36 -4.12 13.94
N ASP A 276 29.47 -5.20 14.72
CA ASP A 276 29.33 -5.26 16.21
C ASP A 276 28.07 -4.61 16.81
N THR A 277 27.07 -4.37 15.97
CA THR A 277 25.87 -3.64 16.35
C THR A 277 24.68 -4.56 16.59
N ASN A 278 24.68 -5.84 16.16
CA ASN A 278 23.52 -6.76 16.28
C ASN A 278 22.17 -6.13 15.86
N ASN A 279 22.22 -5.01 15.14
CA ASN A 279 21.13 -4.07 14.92
C ASN A 279 20.37 -4.34 13.63
N THR A 280 20.58 -5.52 13.04
CA THR A 280 20.09 -5.79 11.71
C THR A 280 18.57 -5.80 11.66
N ASN A 281 18.06 -4.96 10.77
CA ASN A 281 16.66 -4.78 10.41
C ASN A 281 16.10 -6.06 9.80
N ASN A 282 15.51 -6.90 10.63
CA ASN A 282 15.20 -8.29 10.29
C ASN A 282 13.71 -8.60 10.17
N ALA A 283 12.82 -7.66 9.83
CA ALA A 283 11.42 -8.07 9.64
C ALA A 283 11.15 -8.57 8.20
N ILE A 284 11.36 -7.73 7.19
CA ILE A 284 11.13 -8.05 5.77
C ILE A 284 12.11 -7.27 4.90
N ILE A 285 12.57 -7.89 3.81
CA ILE A 285 13.26 -7.17 2.73
C ILE A 285 12.21 -6.69 1.74
N SER A 286 11.99 -5.38 1.69
CA SER A 286 11.08 -4.77 0.72
C SER A 286 11.88 -4.26 -0.47
N MET A 287 11.54 -4.69 -1.67
CA MET A 287 12.28 -4.33 -2.87
C MET A 287 11.39 -4.15 -4.09
N GLN A 288 11.82 -3.27 -4.98
CA GLN A 288 11.27 -3.15 -6.32
C GLN A 288 11.79 -4.28 -7.21
N ILE A 289 11.02 -4.63 -8.23
CA ILE A 289 11.35 -5.78 -9.07
C ILE A 289 12.42 -5.37 -10.09
N ASN A 290 13.47 -6.19 -10.15
CA ASN A 290 14.62 -6.02 -11.03
C ASN A 290 14.93 -7.34 -11.75
N GLU A 291 15.18 -7.29 -13.06
CA GLU A 291 15.52 -8.47 -13.87
C GLU A 291 16.82 -9.16 -13.42
N ASN A 292 17.79 -8.42 -12.87
CA ASN A 292 19.05 -8.97 -12.38
C ASN A 292 18.86 -9.98 -11.24
N LEU A 293 17.79 -9.86 -10.45
CA LEU A 293 17.48 -10.80 -9.36
C LEU A 293 17.09 -12.19 -9.86
N LYS A 294 16.55 -12.27 -11.08
CA LYS A 294 16.12 -13.53 -11.68
C LYS A 294 17.30 -14.32 -12.27
N THR A 295 18.49 -13.72 -12.35
CA THR A 295 19.66 -14.31 -13.03
C THR A 295 20.36 -15.40 -12.20
N ASP A 296 20.32 -15.32 -10.86
CA ASP A 296 20.78 -16.38 -9.94
C ASP A 296 19.62 -16.94 -9.10
N SER A 297 18.91 -17.89 -9.70
CA SER A 297 17.75 -18.53 -9.09
C SER A 297 18.06 -19.26 -7.78
N THR A 298 19.25 -19.83 -7.63
CA THR A 298 19.58 -20.67 -6.46
C THR A 298 19.96 -19.80 -5.27
N ALA A 299 20.79 -18.78 -5.48
CA ALA A 299 21.13 -17.83 -4.42
C ALA A 299 19.87 -17.10 -3.92
N LEU A 300 18.99 -16.70 -4.83
CA LEU A 300 17.74 -16.02 -4.47
C LEU A 300 16.76 -16.91 -3.69
N ILE A 301 16.63 -18.19 -4.07
CA ILE A 301 15.85 -19.18 -3.30
C ILE A 301 16.44 -19.34 -1.90
N ASN A 302 17.76 -19.48 -1.78
CA ASN A 302 18.42 -19.64 -0.48
C ASN A 302 18.29 -18.39 0.39
N LEU A 303 18.30 -17.20 -0.22
CA LEU A 303 18.05 -15.94 0.46
C LEU A 303 16.60 -15.88 0.99
N ASN A 304 15.60 -16.26 0.18
CA ASN A 304 14.18 -16.31 0.59
C ASN A 304 13.89 -17.35 1.69
N LYS A 305 14.70 -18.42 1.81
CA LYS A 305 14.63 -19.35 2.94
C LYS A 305 15.06 -18.71 4.25
N LYS A 306 15.97 -17.73 4.21
CA LYS A 306 16.51 -17.06 5.41
C LYS A 306 15.75 -15.79 5.76
N TYR A 307 15.40 -14.99 4.75
CA TYR A 307 14.77 -13.68 4.92
C TYR A 307 13.47 -13.61 4.13
N PRO A 308 12.34 -13.28 4.76
CA PRO A 308 11.10 -13.13 4.04
C PRO A 308 11.15 -11.84 3.21
N MET A 309 11.01 -11.97 1.89
CA MET A 309 11.07 -10.84 0.97
C MET A 309 9.69 -10.44 0.47
N MET A 310 9.51 -9.13 0.32
CA MET A 310 8.35 -8.47 -0.25
C MET A 310 8.71 -7.82 -1.58
N LEU A 311 8.07 -8.30 -2.64
CA LEU A 311 8.12 -7.67 -3.94
C LEU A 311 7.07 -6.56 -4.01
N ILE A 312 7.53 -5.35 -4.30
CA ILE A 312 6.72 -4.15 -4.47
C ILE A 312 6.64 -3.82 -5.96
N PRO A 313 5.45 -3.51 -6.51
CA PRO A 313 5.30 -3.04 -7.88
C PRO A 313 6.10 -1.75 -8.16
N ASN A 314 6.70 -1.64 -9.34
CA ASN A 314 7.40 -0.42 -9.77
C ASN A 314 6.39 0.68 -10.03
N SER A 315 6.31 1.66 -9.12
CA SER A 315 5.33 2.74 -9.20
C SER A 315 5.85 3.90 -10.04
N TYR A 316 5.97 3.76 -11.36
CA TYR A 316 6.05 4.91 -12.28
C TYR A 316 5.65 4.51 -13.71
N ASN A 317 4.52 5.07 -14.16
CA ASN A 317 4.14 5.34 -15.56
C ASN A 317 3.75 4.24 -16.54
N ASP A 318 3.78 2.93 -16.25
CA ASP A 318 3.27 1.96 -17.22
C ASP A 318 2.28 0.99 -16.60
N VAL A 319 1.18 0.81 -17.33
CA VAL A 319 0.21 -0.27 -17.21
C VAL A 319 0.97 -1.58 -17.41
N SER A 320 1.64 -2.04 -16.36
CA SER A 320 2.20 -3.38 -16.27
C SER A 320 2.57 -3.61 -14.81
N ALA A 321 1.62 -4.14 -14.05
CA ALA A 321 1.98 -5.31 -13.26
C ALA A 321 2.85 -6.16 -14.19
N ILE A 322 4.10 -6.41 -13.80
CA ILE A 322 4.93 -7.42 -14.45
C ILE A 322 4.02 -8.60 -14.71
N VAL A 323 3.95 -9.05 -15.98
CA VAL A 323 3.20 -10.24 -16.41
C VAL A 323 3.15 -11.17 -15.22
N ASN A 324 2.00 -11.23 -14.53
CA ASN A 324 2.01 -11.87 -13.22
C ASN A 324 2.56 -13.27 -13.44
N PRO A 325 3.61 -13.70 -12.70
CA PRO A 325 4.02 -15.08 -12.73
C PRO A 325 2.77 -15.94 -12.58
N THR A 326 2.62 -16.85 -13.55
CA THR A 326 1.42 -17.66 -13.83
C THR A 326 0.96 -18.48 -12.62
N SER A 327 1.80 -18.58 -11.59
CA SER A 327 1.49 -19.12 -10.27
C SER A 327 2.34 -18.45 -9.16
N LEU A 328 1.91 -18.49 -7.89
CA LEU A 328 2.78 -18.21 -6.73
C LEU A 328 4.04 -19.11 -6.69
N GLU A 329 4.00 -20.25 -7.38
CA GLU A 329 5.08 -21.23 -7.45
C GLU A 329 6.23 -20.84 -8.41
N ASP A 330 6.09 -19.75 -9.16
CA ASP A 330 7.12 -19.32 -10.13
C ASP A 330 8.32 -18.63 -9.46
N ILE A 331 9.15 -19.54 -8.94
CA ILE A 331 10.59 -19.74 -9.05
C ILE A 331 11.45 -19.36 -7.83
N PHE A 332 11.08 -18.39 -6.99
CA PHE A 332 12.03 -17.90 -5.98
C PHE A 332 11.57 -17.94 -4.52
N GLY A 333 10.30 -18.23 -4.26
CA GLY A 333 9.79 -18.36 -2.89
C GLY A 333 9.66 -17.04 -2.12
N TYR A 334 9.33 -15.94 -2.80
CA TYR A 334 9.01 -14.67 -2.15
C TYR A 334 7.87 -14.84 -1.15
N THR A 335 8.00 -14.26 0.04
CA THR A 335 6.99 -14.41 1.11
C THR A 335 5.79 -13.50 0.86
N PHE A 336 6.05 -12.27 0.43
CA PHE A 336 5.02 -11.27 0.16
C PHE A 336 5.09 -10.87 -1.30
N ARG A 337 4.09 -11.30 -2.08
CA ARG A 337 3.85 -10.78 -3.42
C ARG A 337 2.81 -9.69 -3.30
N ALA A 338 3.26 -8.44 -3.18
CA ALA A 338 2.36 -7.31 -3.02
C ALA A 338 1.78 -6.93 -4.38
N LEU A 339 0.46 -7.09 -4.55
CA LEU A 339 -0.24 -6.68 -5.75
C LEU A 339 -1.09 -5.45 -5.47
N ASP A 340 -1.09 -4.52 -6.43
CA ASP A 340 -1.94 -3.34 -6.37
C ASP A 340 -3.38 -3.74 -6.63
N PHE A 341 -4.26 -3.41 -5.68
CA PHE A 341 -5.68 -3.70 -5.82
C PHE A 341 -6.34 -2.58 -6.66
N LEU A 342 -5.97 -2.48 -7.94
CA LEU A 342 -6.52 -1.51 -8.89
C LEU A 342 -7.94 -1.89 -9.34
N SER A 343 -8.81 -2.32 -8.44
CA SER A 343 -10.22 -2.54 -8.75
C SER A 343 -11.01 -1.26 -8.52
N THR A 344 -11.76 -0.92 -9.56
CA THR A 344 -12.74 0.16 -9.78
C THR A 344 -13.32 0.87 -8.54
N ASN A 345 -13.81 2.10 -8.75
CA ASN A 345 -14.59 2.90 -7.79
C ASN A 345 -15.79 2.19 -7.12
N ASP A 346 -16.08 0.94 -7.50
CA ASP A 346 -17.19 0.12 -7.02
C ASP A 346 -16.75 -1.34 -6.83
N PHE A 347 -16.38 -1.67 -5.60
CA PHE A 347 -16.02 -3.01 -5.13
C PHE A 347 -17.14 -4.05 -5.14
N SER A 348 -18.38 -3.66 -5.46
CA SER A 348 -19.44 -4.63 -5.73
C SER A 348 -19.31 -5.27 -7.12
N LYS A 349 -18.33 -4.81 -7.91
CA LYS A 349 -18.00 -5.35 -9.23
C LYS A 349 -16.83 -6.33 -9.14
N GLU A 350 -16.85 -7.32 -10.02
CA GLU A 350 -15.81 -8.33 -10.16
C GLU A 350 -14.42 -7.70 -10.33
N ILE A 351 -13.38 -8.33 -9.77
CA ILE A 351 -11.98 -7.95 -9.98
C ILE A 351 -11.72 -8.08 -11.49
N MET A 352 -11.60 -6.95 -12.18
CA MET A 352 -11.40 -6.91 -13.64
C MET A 352 -9.96 -7.22 -14.04
N ASP A 353 -9.03 -7.01 -13.12
CA ASP A 353 -7.62 -7.30 -13.30
C ASP A 353 -7.39 -8.82 -13.21
N VAL A 354 -7.02 -9.43 -14.34
CA VAL A 354 -6.81 -10.89 -14.47
C VAL A 354 -5.75 -11.38 -13.51
N ASP A 355 -4.73 -10.57 -13.32
CA ASP A 355 -3.53 -10.82 -12.55
C ASP A 355 -3.88 -10.84 -11.05
N MET A 356 -4.65 -9.86 -10.58
CA MET A 356 -5.21 -9.80 -9.23
C MET A 356 -6.22 -10.92 -8.98
N LYS A 357 -7.05 -11.27 -9.98
CA LYS A 357 -8.03 -12.34 -9.89
C LYS A 357 -7.35 -13.70 -9.68
N LEU A 358 -6.36 -14.04 -10.52
CA LEU A 358 -5.55 -15.25 -10.36
C LEU A 358 -4.92 -15.34 -8.98
N TYR A 359 -4.31 -14.24 -8.52
CA TYR A 359 -3.73 -14.18 -7.18
C TYR A 359 -4.74 -14.45 -6.07
N VAL A 360 -5.91 -13.78 -6.11
CA VAL A 360 -6.96 -13.99 -5.12
C VAL A 360 -7.49 -15.42 -5.17
N ASP A 361 -7.66 -15.98 -6.36
CA ASP A 361 -8.14 -17.34 -6.57
C ASP A 361 -7.18 -18.38 -6.01
N GLU A 362 -5.86 -18.19 -6.08
CA GLU A 362 -4.89 -19.12 -5.48
C GLU A 362 -5.05 -19.25 -3.94
N PHE A 363 -5.21 -18.13 -3.24
CA PHE A 363 -5.49 -18.16 -1.78
C PHE A 363 -6.89 -18.72 -1.47
N ASN A 364 -7.86 -18.47 -2.35
CA ASN A 364 -9.21 -19.00 -2.18
C ASN A 364 -9.26 -20.51 -2.40
N ILE A 365 -8.59 -21.05 -3.42
CA ILE A 365 -8.51 -22.50 -3.70
C ILE A 365 -7.85 -23.22 -2.52
N THR A 366 -6.81 -22.63 -1.95
CA THR A 366 -6.13 -23.19 -0.78
C THR A 366 -6.87 -22.92 0.53
N ASN A 367 -7.96 -22.14 0.53
CA ASN A 367 -8.74 -21.77 1.70
C ASN A 367 -7.91 -21.13 2.84
N SER A 368 -6.86 -20.37 2.53
CA SER A 368 -6.01 -19.76 3.57
C SER A 368 -5.32 -18.51 3.03
N ALA A 369 -5.07 -17.53 3.89
CA ALA A 369 -4.22 -16.38 3.57
C ALA A 369 -2.72 -16.67 3.69
N PHE A 370 -2.38 -17.82 4.28
CA PHE A 370 -1.04 -18.36 4.39
C PHE A 370 -0.97 -19.68 3.62
N ILE A 371 -0.19 -19.73 2.55
CA ILE A 371 0.02 -20.95 1.76
C ILE A 371 1.42 -21.45 2.06
N LEU A 372 1.54 -22.67 2.60
CA LEU A 372 2.85 -23.26 2.89
C LEU A 372 3.62 -23.47 1.58
N LYS A 373 4.84 -22.92 1.51
CA LYS A 373 5.69 -23.08 0.33
C LYS A 373 6.07 -24.56 0.12
N PRO A 374 6.35 -24.98 -1.13
CA PRO A 374 6.96 -26.28 -1.40
C PRO A 374 8.24 -26.51 -0.59
N ILE A 375 8.54 -27.77 -0.24
CA ILE A 375 9.69 -28.12 0.62
C ILE A 375 11.01 -27.55 0.09
N LYS A 376 11.23 -27.58 -1.23
CA LYS A 376 12.42 -27.04 -1.92
C LYS A 376 12.68 -25.54 -1.65
N LEU A 377 11.63 -24.79 -1.30
CA LEU A 377 11.71 -23.35 -1.03
C LEU A 377 11.80 -23.02 0.48
N ARG A 378 11.86 -24.04 1.34
CA ARG A 378 11.92 -23.88 2.81
C ARG A 378 13.14 -24.54 3.44
N THR A 379 13.60 -25.66 2.88
CA THR A 379 14.74 -26.44 3.41
C THR A 379 16.01 -26.22 2.62
#